data_AF-A0A7S2E4I5-F1
#
_entry.id   AF-A0A7S2E4I5-F1
#
_cell.length_a   1.000
_cell.length_b   1.000
_cell.length_c   1.000
_cell.angle_alpha   90.00
_cell.angle_beta   90.00
_cell.angle_gamma   90.00
#
_symmetry.space_group_name_H-M   'P 1'
#
loop_
_entity.id
_entity.type
_entity.pdbx_description
1 polymer ?
#
loop_
_entity_poly.entity_id
_entity_poly.type
_entity_poly.pdbx_seq_one_letter_code
_entity_poly.pdbx_strand_id
1 'polypeptide(L)'
;FLRRALDIRLGLEDDDEAAAAVGGGRIFQADCASTLHQIAALEVARKPPCLDKAEELLQEALGLSMSIGQRAATLKQLARVAIRRGDLDDAERSLGLALELYIELYGENALHVNVAAVKFQQGALAFQRKQFEEAWIFYSECLKARRHVYAYLQGNHLEISTVLHAVKFQ
;
A
#
# COMPACT_ATOMS: atom_id res chain seq x y z
N PHE A 1 -10.79 20.44 -4.81
CA PHE A 1 -12.10 20.28 -4.14
C PHE A 1 -11.91 19.74 -2.73
N LEU A 2 -11.31 18.55 -2.55
CA LEU A 2 -11.09 17.94 -1.22
C LEU A 2 -10.31 18.84 -0.26
N ARG A 3 -9.18 19.41 -0.70
CA ARG A 3 -8.42 20.40 0.10
C ARG A 3 -9.25 21.60 0.55
N ARG A 4 -9.99 22.22 -0.37
CA ARG A 4 -10.87 23.36 -0.05
C ARG A 4 -11.99 22.96 0.92
N ALA A 5 -12.51 21.74 0.81
CA ALA A 5 -13.49 21.21 1.75
C ALA A 5 -12.88 20.91 3.14
N LEU A 6 -11.62 20.49 3.19
CA LEU A 6 -10.86 20.34 4.43
C LEU A 6 -10.60 21.69 5.09
N ASP A 7 -10.10 22.67 4.33
CA ASP A 7 -9.79 24.02 4.82
C ASP A 7 -11.04 24.74 5.36
N ILE A 8 -12.19 24.59 4.68
CA ILE A 8 -13.47 25.14 5.15
C ILE A 8 -13.90 24.47 6.47
N ARG A 9 -13.72 23.15 6.61
CA ARG A 9 -14.10 22.45 7.84
C ARG A 9 -13.21 22.84 9.01
N LEU A 10 -11.90 22.92 8.80
CA LEU A 10 -10.95 23.36 9.82
C LEU A 10 -11.20 24.81 10.26
N GLY A 11 -11.55 25.70 9.34
CA GLY A 11 -11.90 27.09 9.67
C GLY A 11 -13.25 27.26 10.39
N LEU A 12 -14.03 26.19 10.57
CA LEU A 12 -15.27 26.17 11.36
C LEU A 12 -15.06 25.52 12.75
N GLU A 13 -13.90 24.92 13.01
CA GLU A 13 -13.58 24.20 14.27
C GLU A 13 -13.00 25.12 15.37
N ASP A 14 -12.79 26.41 15.07
CA ASP A 14 -12.29 27.41 16.04
C ASP A 14 -13.33 27.83 17.09
N ASP A 15 -14.63 27.48 16.92
CA ASP A 15 -15.72 27.81 17.85
C ASP A 15 -16.29 26.53 18.55
N ASP A 16 -15.87 26.32 19.81
CA ASP A 16 -16.56 25.65 20.94
C ASP A 16 -16.89 24.12 21.00
N GLU A 17 -16.51 23.22 20.08
CA GLU A 17 -16.88 21.77 20.17
C GLU A 17 -15.71 20.75 20.13
N ALA A 18 -14.65 21.00 20.90
CA ALA A 18 -13.35 20.33 20.76
C ALA A 18 -13.27 18.79 21.02
N ALA A 19 -14.25 18.12 21.64
CA ALA A 19 -14.12 16.69 21.97
C ALA A 19 -14.80 15.74 20.96
N ALA A 20 -15.99 16.10 20.45
CA ALA A 20 -16.68 15.35 19.40
C ALA A 20 -16.14 15.70 18.00
N ALA A 21 -15.69 16.94 17.80
CA ALA A 21 -15.12 17.42 16.55
C ALA A 21 -13.77 16.77 16.20
N VAL A 22 -12.91 16.48 17.19
CA VAL A 22 -11.62 15.81 16.94
C VAL A 22 -11.80 14.41 16.33
N GLY A 23 -12.85 13.69 16.71
CA GLY A 23 -13.21 12.41 16.08
C GLY A 23 -13.65 12.59 14.62
N GLY A 24 -14.52 13.57 14.36
CA GLY A 24 -15.02 13.89 13.02
C GLY A 24 -13.94 14.40 12.06
N GLY A 25 -13.05 15.27 12.52
CA GLY A 25 -11.93 15.79 11.75
C GLY A 25 -10.95 14.71 11.33
N ARG A 26 -10.60 13.78 12.24
CA ARG A 26 -9.71 12.64 11.94
C ARG A 26 -10.31 11.67 10.93
N ILE A 27 -11.61 11.37 11.05
CA ILE A 27 -12.32 10.52 10.08
C ILE A 27 -12.32 11.18 8.71
N PHE A 28 -12.66 12.48 8.64
CA PHE A 28 -12.67 13.22 7.38
C PHE A 28 -11.28 13.30 6.72
N GLN A 29 -10.21 13.48 7.51
CA GLN A 29 -8.83 13.44 7.02
C GLN A 29 -8.48 12.06 6.45
N ALA A 30 -8.83 10.98 7.14
CA ALA A 30 -8.59 9.61 6.68
C ALA A 30 -9.34 9.30 5.37
N ASP A 31 -10.58 9.77 5.24
CA ASP A 31 -11.37 9.60 4.01
C ASP A 31 -10.80 10.42 2.84
N CYS A 32 -10.35 11.65 3.11
CA CYS A 32 -9.64 12.46 2.11
C CYS A 32 -8.35 11.77 1.65
N ALA A 33 -7.55 11.24 2.58
CA ALA A 33 -6.32 10.51 2.27
C ALA A 33 -6.61 9.29 1.37
N SER A 34 -7.62 8.50 1.72
CA SER A 34 -8.05 7.35 0.91
C SER A 34 -8.50 7.76 -0.50
N THR A 35 -9.28 8.83 -0.60
CA THR A 35 -9.78 9.32 -1.89
C THR A 35 -8.65 9.82 -2.78
N LEU A 36 -7.72 10.61 -2.23
CA LEU A 36 -6.56 11.11 -2.94
C LEU A 36 -5.66 9.95 -3.42
N HIS A 37 -5.43 8.96 -2.56
CA HIS A 37 -4.69 7.75 -2.93
C HIS A 37 -5.33 7.02 -4.11
N GLN A 38 -6.65 6.85 -4.10
CA GLN A 38 -7.37 6.19 -5.19
C GLN A 38 -7.29 6.98 -6.50
N ILE A 39 -7.46 8.31 -6.44
CA ILE A 39 -7.32 9.17 -7.62
C ILE A 39 -5.89 9.09 -8.17
N ALA A 40 -4.87 9.11 -7.32
CA ALA A 40 -3.49 8.95 -7.75
C ALA A 40 -3.27 7.60 -8.45
N ALA A 41 -3.83 6.51 -7.94
CA ALA A 41 -3.76 5.20 -8.59
C ALA A 41 -4.39 5.20 -10.00
N LEU A 42 -5.47 5.98 -10.20
CA LEU A 42 -6.08 6.18 -11.52
C LEU A 42 -5.16 6.99 -12.44
N GLU A 43 -4.52 8.05 -11.95
CA GLU A 43 -3.56 8.85 -12.73
C GLU A 43 -2.33 8.03 -13.16
N VAL A 44 -1.88 7.10 -12.31
CA VAL A 44 -0.88 6.09 -12.65
C VAL A 44 -1.40 5.14 -13.74
N ALA A 45 -2.63 4.65 -13.65
CA ALA A 45 -3.19 3.69 -14.61
C ALA A 45 -3.60 4.31 -15.97
N ARG A 46 -3.72 5.63 -16.05
CA ARG A 46 -4.10 6.38 -17.25
C ARG A 46 -3.16 6.14 -18.44
N LYS A 47 -3.65 6.37 -19.65
CA LYS A 47 -2.88 6.29 -20.90
C LYS A 47 -2.99 7.61 -21.69
N PRO A 48 -1.92 8.44 -21.77
CA PRO A 48 -0.63 8.28 -21.08
C PRO A 48 -0.77 8.52 -19.55
N PRO A 49 0.13 7.94 -18.74
CA PRO A 49 0.13 8.11 -17.29
C PRO A 49 0.47 9.55 -16.90
N CYS A 50 -0.13 10.04 -15.81
CA CYS A 50 0.19 11.35 -15.23
C CYS A 50 0.95 11.16 -13.92
N LEU A 51 2.26 10.92 -14.01
CA LEU A 51 3.07 10.54 -12.86
C LEU A 51 3.32 11.71 -11.89
N ASP A 52 3.53 12.93 -12.39
CA ASP A 52 3.71 14.12 -11.53
C ASP A 52 2.45 14.39 -10.68
N LYS A 53 1.28 14.38 -11.31
CA LYS A 53 0.01 14.57 -10.60
C LYS A 53 -0.26 13.43 -9.61
N ALA A 54 0.08 12.19 -9.96
CA ALA A 54 -0.05 11.07 -9.04
C ALA A 54 0.83 11.25 -7.80
N GLU A 55 2.06 11.73 -7.97
CA GLU A 55 2.99 12.01 -6.88
C GLU A 55 2.46 13.11 -5.96
N GLU A 56 2.02 14.25 -6.51
CA GLU A 56 1.42 15.35 -5.74
C GLU A 56 0.25 14.87 -4.87
N LEU A 57 -0.68 14.12 -5.48
CA LEU A 57 -1.84 13.57 -4.79
C LEU A 57 -1.45 12.58 -3.69
N LEU A 58 -0.40 11.77 -3.91
CA LEU A 58 0.07 10.81 -2.93
C LEU A 58 0.81 11.49 -1.77
N GLN A 59 1.57 12.55 -2.02
CA GLN A 59 2.20 13.34 -0.95
C GLN A 59 1.13 14.02 -0.08
N GLU A 60 0.07 14.57 -0.69
CA GLU A 60 -1.08 15.12 0.05
C GLU A 60 -1.80 14.01 0.85
N ALA A 61 -2.05 12.86 0.23
CA ALA A 61 -2.65 11.71 0.92
C ALA A 61 -1.80 11.24 2.11
N LEU A 62 -0.46 11.27 1.98
CA LEU A 62 0.46 10.87 3.03
C LEU A 62 0.38 11.82 4.24
N GLY A 63 0.30 13.14 3.98
CA GLY A 63 0.13 14.16 5.02
C GLY A 63 -1.20 14.08 5.77
N LEU A 64 -2.25 13.54 5.13
CA LEU A 64 -3.59 13.36 5.73
C LEU A 64 -3.81 11.95 6.31
N SER A 65 -2.86 11.03 6.16
CA SER A 65 -3.04 9.63 6.56
C SER A 65 -3.02 9.48 8.09
N MET A 66 -4.12 8.98 8.65
CA MET A 66 -4.30 8.85 10.11
C MET A 66 -3.98 7.46 10.67
N SER A 67 -3.73 6.48 9.80
CA SER A 67 -3.37 5.11 10.20
C SER A 67 -2.08 4.64 9.55
N ILE A 68 -1.38 3.74 10.25
CA ILE A 68 -0.17 3.06 9.77
C ILE A 68 -0.44 2.39 8.42
N GLY A 69 -1.58 1.70 8.28
CA GLY A 69 -1.97 1.03 7.04
C GLY A 69 -2.13 1.99 5.84
N GLN A 70 -2.75 3.15 6.05
CA GLN A 70 -2.88 4.18 5.01
C GLN A 70 -1.51 4.75 4.60
N ARG A 71 -0.67 5.10 5.58
CA ARG A 71 0.69 5.61 5.33
C ARG A 71 1.51 4.60 4.53
N ALA A 72 1.52 3.34 4.95
CA ALA A 72 2.24 2.26 4.28
C ALA A 72 1.73 2.02 2.85
N ALA A 73 0.42 2.04 2.64
CA ALA A 73 -0.18 1.89 1.32
C ALA A 73 0.23 3.05 0.39
N THR A 74 0.17 4.28 0.87
CA THR A 74 0.53 5.48 0.11
C THR A 74 2.02 5.52 -0.24
N LEU A 75 2.91 5.20 0.71
CA LEU A 75 4.36 5.07 0.47
C LEU A 75 4.67 4.02 -0.60
N LYS A 76 3.99 2.86 -0.58
CA LYS A 76 4.11 1.84 -1.62
C LYS A 76 3.64 2.34 -3.00
N GLN A 77 2.64 3.22 -3.07
CA GLN A 77 2.26 3.82 -4.36
C GLN A 77 3.24 4.90 -4.82
N LEU A 78 3.80 5.70 -3.91
CA LEU A 78 4.87 6.65 -4.23
C LEU A 78 6.08 5.91 -4.83
N ALA A 79 6.47 4.79 -4.22
CA ALA A 79 7.51 3.93 -4.77
C ALA A 79 7.20 3.48 -6.21
N ARG A 80 5.97 3.04 -6.46
CA ARG A 80 5.54 2.64 -7.82
C ARG A 80 5.64 3.79 -8.82
N VAL A 81 5.30 5.02 -8.41
CA VAL A 81 5.45 6.21 -9.26
C VAL A 81 6.93 6.46 -9.56
N ALA A 82 7.77 6.48 -8.53
CA ALA A 82 9.21 6.68 -8.65
C ALA A 82 9.90 5.63 -9.54
N ILE A 83 9.58 4.33 -9.38
CA ILE A 83 10.06 3.24 -10.26
C ILE A 83 9.74 3.53 -11.73
N ARG A 84 8.50 3.97 -12.01
CA ARG A 84 8.07 4.27 -13.39
C ARG A 84 8.72 5.50 -13.99
N ARG A 85 9.14 6.47 -13.15
CA ARG A 85 9.92 7.64 -13.57
C ARG A 85 11.41 7.32 -13.74
N GLY A 86 11.89 6.27 -13.09
CA GLY A 86 13.32 5.94 -13.01
C GLY A 86 14.02 6.55 -11.79
N ASP A 87 13.26 7.11 -10.85
CA ASP A 87 13.76 7.73 -9.62
C ASP A 87 14.01 6.63 -8.56
N LEU A 88 15.01 5.79 -8.82
CA LEU A 88 15.20 4.50 -8.13
C LEU A 88 15.53 4.66 -6.63
N ASP A 89 16.23 5.72 -6.25
CA ASP A 89 16.61 5.97 -4.85
C ASP A 89 15.41 6.41 -4.00
N ASP A 90 14.50 7.20 -4.59
CA ASP A 90 13.25 7.59 -3.92
C ASP A 90 12.27 6.42 -3.81
N ALA A 91 12.26 5.53 -4.82
CA ALA A 91 11.55 4.28 -4.75
C ALA A 91 12.05 3.39 -3.61
N GLU A 92 13.37 3.23 -3.48
CA GLU A 92 13.98 2.43 -2.42
C GLU A 92 13.59 2.93 -1.03
N ARG A 93 13.73 4.25 -0.79
CA ARG A 93 13.36 4.89 0.47
C ARG A 93 11.88 4.67 0.80
N SER A 94 11.01 4.88 -0.18
CA SER A 94 9.56 4.73 -0.01
C SER A 94 9.17 3.26 0.28
N LEU A 95 9.82 2.29 -0.37
CA LEU A 95 9.59 0.87 -0.10
C LEU A 95 10.11 0.44 1.28
N GLY A 96 11.27 0.96 1.71
CA GLY A 96 11.81 0.71 3.05
C GLY A 96 10.83 1.15 4.14
N LEU A 97 10.38 2.41 4.07
CA LEU A 97 9.41 2.95 5.02
C LEU A 97 8.06 2.20 4.97
N ALA A 98 7.58 1.83 3.78
CA ALA A 98 6.35 1.04 3.66
C ALA A 98 6.51 -0.35 4.31
N LEU A 99 7.67 -0.99 4.15
CA LEU A 99 7.96 -2.29 4.73
C LEU A 99 8.00 -2.22 6.27
N GLU A 100 8.70 -1.23 6.82
CA GLU A 100 8.77 -0.98 8.27
C GLU A 100 7.37 -0.85 8.88
N LEU A 101 6.51 -0.02 8.28
CA LEU A 101 5.14 0.17 8.77
C LEU A 101 4.28 -1.09 8.64
N TYR A 102 4.45 -1.90 7.58
CA TYR A 102 3.72 -3.16 7.47
C TYR A 102 4.25 -4.22 8.44
N ILE A 103 5.54 -4.23 8.76
CA ILE A 103 6.11 -5.07 9.80
C ILE A 103 5.57 -4.66 11.17
N GLU A 104 5.48 -3.36 11.46
CA GLU A 104 4.86 -2.84 12.68
C GLU A 104 3.39 -3.29 12.80
N LEU A 105 2.63 -3.24 11.69
CA LEU A 105 1.20 -3.55 11.69
C LEU A 105 0.89 -5.04 11.83
N TYR A 106 1.72 -5.92 11.25
CA TYR A 106 1.43 -7.35 11.18
C TYR A 106 2.38 -8.23 12.01
N GLY A 107 3.54 -7.71 12.40
CA GLY A 107 4.65 -8.44 13.02
C GLY A 107 5.71 -8.90 12.01
N GLU A 108 6.95 -9.07 12.47
CA GLU A 108 8.14 -9.40 11.66
C GLU A 108 7.99 -10.67 10.81
N ASN A 109 7.28 -11.67 11.32
CA ASN A 109 7.11 -12.97 10.64
C ASN A 109 5.77 -13.08 9.90
N ALA A 110 5.02 -12.00 9.76
CA ALA A 110 3.72 -12.04 9.11
C ALA A 110 3.84 -12.22 7.60
N LEU A 111 3.43 -13.40 7.13
CA LEU A 111 3.21 -13.67 5.71
C LEU A 111 1.92 -12.98 5.26
N HIS A 112 1.99 -11.66 5.07
CA HIS A 112 0.85 -10.82 4.71
C HIS A 112 0.93 -10.33 3.26
N VAL A 113 -0.23 -10.20 2.59
CA VAL A 113 -0.31 -9.81 1.17
C VAL A 113 0.31 -8.44 0.88
N ASN A 114 0.23 -7.51 1.83
CA ASN A 114 0.83 -6.18 1.69
C ASN A 114 2.36 -6.22 1.77
N VAL A 115 2.93 -7.03 2.66
CA VAL A 115 4.38 -7.26 2.73
C VAL A 115 4.86 -7.90 1.41
N ALA A 116 4.14 -8.91 0.91
CA ALA A 116 4.44 -9.53 -0.38
C ALA A 116 4.39 -8.52 -1.55
N ALA A 117 3.45 -7.57 -1.52
CA ALA A 117 3.35 -6.53 -2.53
C ALA A 117 4.54 -5.55 -2.50
N VAL A 118 5.07 -5.21 -1.32
CA VAL A 118 6.29 -4.39 -1.19
C VAL A 118 7.51 -5.17 -1.71
N LYS A 119 7.65 -6.44 -1.32
CA LYS A 119 8.73 -7.32 -1.81
C LYS A 119 8.73 -7.45 -3.33
N PHE A 120 7.54 -7.56 -3.94
CA PHE A 120 7.43 -7.56 -5.41
C PHE A 120 7.99 -6.26 -6.03
N GLN A 121 7.69 -5.09 -5.47
CA GLN A 121 8.22 -3.83 -5.98
C GLN A 121 9.71 -3.65 -5.71
N GLN A 122 10.24 -4.16 -4.60
CA GLN A 122 11.69 -4.21 -4.35
C GLN A 122 12.40 -5.10 -5.40
N GLY A 123 11.79 -6.22 -5.78
CA GLY A 123 12.28 -7.05 -6.89
C GLY A 123 12.27 -6.31 -8.23
N ALA A 124 11.21 -5.54 -8.52
CA ALA A 124 11.13 -4.73 -9.74
C ALA A 124 12.19 -3.62 -9.77
N LEU A 125 12.41 -2.96 -8.63
CA LEU A 125 13.44 -1.94 -8.43
C LEU A 125 14.85 -2.52 -8.66
N ALA A 126 15.18 -3.63 -7.99
CA ALA A 126 16.46 -4.33 -8.15
C ALA A 126 16.68 -4.77 -9.60
N PHE A 127 15.63 -5.30 -10.25
CA PHE A 127 15.68 -5.68 -11.66
C PHE A 127 16.00 -4.48 -12.57
N GLN A 128 15.38 -3.31 -12.33
CA GLN A 128 15.68 -2.08 -13.07
C GLN A 128 17.11 -1.57 -12.83
N ARG A 129 17.66 -1.79 -11.64
CA ARG A 129 19.08 -1.59 -11.31
C ARG A 129 20.03 -2.65 -11.87
N LYS A 130 19.52 -3.70 -12.54
CA LYS A 130 20.27 -4.86 -13.02
C LYS A 130 20.95 -5.69 -11.90
N GLN A 131 20.38 -5.63 -10.70
CA GLN A 131 20.74 -6.40 -9.52
C GLN A 131 19.90 -7.68 -9.51
N PHE A 132 20.28 -8.66 -10.36
CA PHE A 132 19.41 -9.78 -10.69
C PHE A 132 19.29 -10.80 -9.55
N GLU A 133 20.36 -11.01 -8.80
CA GLU A 133 20.41 -11.87 -7.63
C GLU A 133 19.48 -11.33 -6.53
N GLU A 134 19.56 -10.04 -6.23
CA GLU A 134 18.68 -9.37 -5.26
C GLU A 134 17.22 -9.38 -5.74
N ALA A 135 16.98 -9.12 -7.03
CA ALA A 135 15.64 -9.21 -7.60
C ALA A 135 15.03 -10.61 -7.42
N TRP A 136 15.82 -11.66 -7.66
CA TRP A 136 15.41 -13.04 -7.47
C TRP A 136 15.03 -13.35 -6.02
N ILE A 137 15.80 -12.87 -5.05
CA ILE A 137 15.51 -13.01 -3.62
C ILE A 137 14.16 -12.37 -3.30
N PHE A 138 13.96 -11.10 -3.68
CA PHE A 138 12.72 -10.37 -3.40
C PHE A 138 11.48 -11.01 -4.06
N TYR A 139 11.60 -11.46 -5.32
CA TYR A 139 10.50 -12.16 -5.99
C TYR A 139 10.19 -13.51 -5.33
N SER A 140 11.21 -14.25 -4.89
CA SER A 140 11.05 -15.51 -4.17
C SER A 140 10.33 -15.31 -2.83
N GLU A 141 10.70 -14.28 -2.07
CA GLU A 141 10.02 -13.92 -0.82
C GLU A 141 8.54 -13.53 -1.06
N CYS A 142 8.27 -12.72 -2.08
CA CYS A 142 6.91 -12.38 -2.49
C CYS A 142 6.09 -13.63 -2.83
N LEU A 143 6.64 -14.57 -3.61
CA LEU A 143 5.96 -15.80 -4.00
C LEU A 143 5.68 -16.71 -2.79
N LYS A 144 6.63 -16.85 -1.86
CA LYS A 144 6.44 -17.60 -0.62
C LYS A 144 5.27 -17.04 0.20
N ALA A 145 5.25 -15.72 0.41
CA ALA A 145 4.19 -15.06 1.15
C ALA A 145 2.81 -15.21 0.47
N ARG A 146 2.74 -14.99 -0.85
CA ARG A 146 1.49 -15.20 -1.60
C ARG A 146 0.99 -16.64 -1.51
N ARG A 147 1.86 -17.64 -1.71
CA ARG A 147 1.49 -19.05 -1.60
C ARG A 147 0.93 -19.39 -0.22
N HIS A 148 1.55 -18.89 0.84
CA HIS A 148 1.06 -19.12 2.19
C HIS A 148 -0.32 -18.50 2.43
N VAL A 149 -0.52 -17.23 2.03
CA VAL A 149 -1.82 -16.56 2.14
C VAL A 149 -2.89 -17.30 1.35
N TYR A 150 -2.62 -17.70 0.10
CA TYR A 150 -3.59 -18.45 -0.71
C TYR A 150 -3.84 -19.86 -0.20
N ALA A 151 -2.82 -20.57 0.30
CA ALA A 151 -3.00 -21.90 0.89
C ALA A 151 -3.83 -21.83 2.18
N TYR A 152 -3.68 -20.78 2.99
CA TYR A 152 -4.51 -20.53 4.16
C TYR A 152 -5.96 -20.17 3.78
N LEU A 153 -6.16 -19.34 2.75
CA LEU A 153 -7.50 -19.00 2.23
C LEU A 153 -8.20 -20.21 1.57
N GLN A 154 -7.46 -21.06 0.87
CA GLN A 154 -7.93 -22.35 0.34
C GLN A 154 -8.10 -23.38 1.46
N GLY A 155 -7.37 -23.22 2.57
CA GLY A 155 -7.50 -23.95 3.84
C GLY A 155 -8.87 -23.74 4.50
N ASN A 156 -9.46 -22.56 4.37
CA ASN A 156 -10.86 -22.32 4.76
C ASN A 156 -11.88 -22.89 3.76
N HIS A 157 -11.42 -23.26 2.55
CA HIS A 157 -12.17 -24.05 1.59
C HIS A 157 -11.85 -25.56 1.73
N LEU A 158 -11.03 -25.95 2.73
CA LEU A 158 -10.58 -27.33 2.99
C LEU A 158 -11.62 -28.17 3.75
N GLU A 159 -12.84 -27.69 3.94
CA GLU A 159 -13.97 -28.64 4.06
C GLU A 159 -14.19 -29.40 2.74
N ILE A 160 -13.72 -28.84 1.60
CA ILE A 160 -13.90 -29.41 0.26
C ILE A 160 -12.66 -30.19 -0.23
N SER A 161 -11.47 -29.99 0.35
CA SER A 161 -10.26 -30.74 -0.05
C SER A 161 -10.19 -32.16 0.50
N THR A 162 -11.08 -32.57 1.39
CA THR A 162 -11.30 -33.99 1.74
C THR A 162 -11.62 -34.81 0.47
N VAL A 163 -12.22 -34.19 -0.55
CA VAL A 163 -12.53 -34.82 -1.84
C VAL A 163 -11.27 -35.02 -2.71
N LEU A 164 -10.26 -34.14 -2.62
CA LEU A 164 -9.03 -34.24 -3.43
C LEU A 164 -8.04 -35.29 -2.89
N HIS A 165 -8.13 -35.66 -1.61
CA HIS A 165 -7.35 -36.78 -1.05
C HIS A 165 -7.94 -38.15 -1.42
N ALA A 166 -9.21 -38.23 -1.79
CA ALA A 166 -9.88 -39.48 -2.18
C ALA A 166 -9.61 -39.90 -3.65
N VAL A 167 -9.31 -38.96 -4.55
CA VAL A 167 -9.14 -39.25 -5.99
C VAL A 167 -7.67 -39.48 -6.38
N LYS A 168 -6.71 -39.26 -5.47
CA LYS A 168 -5.29 -39.55 -5.72
C LYS A 168 -4.83 -40.93 -5.22
N PHE A 169 -5.73 -41.74 -4.67
CA PHE A 169 -5.45 -43.09 -4.16
C PHE A 169 -6.56 -44.11 -4.48
N GLN A 170 -7.08 -44.11 -5.70
CA GLN A 170 -7.68 -45.27 -6.39
C GLN A 170 -7.33 -45.19 -7.88
#